data_AF-A0A5S3YXN3-F1
#
_entry.id   AF-A0A5S3YXN3-F1
#
_cell.length_a   1.000
_cell.length_b   1.000
_cell.length_c   1.000
_cell.angle_alpha   90.00
_cell.angle_beta   90.00
_cell.angle_gamma   90.00
#
_symmetry.space_group_name_H-M   'P 1'
#
loop_
_entity.id
_entity.type
_entity.pdbx_description
1 polymer ?
#
loop_
_entity_poly.entity_id
_entity_poly.type
_entity_poly.pdbx_seq_one_letter_code
_entity_poly.pdbx_strand_id
1 'polypeptide(L)'
;MLRTNKLFTTFLISSVFSTMFASQALQAQERCGNFTSSGNPFPCCDNNKNGSELDSVDGNCTWFAWKMAKDNWGYSLEQRTSAWRWDMDHHRAQNRESGYIFSKIPKPGTVAIQDRSSKNRYGHVAWIDEVYGNQLLVKEQNCFKEEQNEDGIFRPKSDFNTYLMGLRIEDFDVSSRQVKVNRTITSEFRIRNVTRWTTYNVAELRLSIQDRNDKHLSFMKKSSDNSEAKFRPHEFGFANGGEMFGRTKTNIVKAKHSFSQKGNYRVVPQLKLWSGEIINLGYYDINVY
;
A
#
# COMPACT_ATOMS: atom_id res chain seq x y z
N MET A 1 -46.16 -37.33 61.42
CA MET A 1 -45.33 -36.24 61.96
C MET A 1 -44.49 -35.68 60.82
N LEU A 2 -44.52 -34.36 60.64
CA LEU A 2 -43.91 -33.60 59.55
C LEU A 2 -42.41 -33.84 59.38
N ARG A 3 -41.93 -33.83 58.12
CA ARG A 3 -40.84 -32.95 57.66
C ARG A 3 -40.66 -33.03 56.14
N THR A 4 -41.26 -32.06 55.46
CA THR A 4 -40.86 -31.57 54.14
C THR A 4 -39.52 -30.83 54.25
N ASN A 5 -38.61 -31.03 53.29
CA ASN A 5 -37.57 -30.04 53.00
C ASN A 5 -36.93 -30.24 51.62
N LYS A 6 -36.93 -29.12 50.88
CA LYS A 6 -35.90 -28.63 49.94
C LYS A 6 -35.83 -29.32 48.57
N LEU A 7 -36.34 -28.63 47.54
CA LEU A 7 -35.61 -27.68 46.68
C LEU A 7 -34.71 -28.43 45.68
N PHE A 8 -35.09 -28.41 44.40
CA PHE A 8 -34.16 -28.00 43.33
C PHE A 8 -34.97 -27.53 42.12
N THR A 9 -35.12 -26.22 42.05
CA THR A 9 -35.64 -25.46 40.92
C THR A 9 -34.49 -25.26 39.93
N THR A 10 -34.55 -25.81 38.72
CA THR A 10 -33.90 -25.18 37.55
C THR A 10 -34.51 -25.74 36.26
N PHE A 11 -35.48 -25.03 35.69
CA PHE A 11 -35.92 -25.27 34.31
C PHE A 11 -35.50 -24.08 33.44
N LEU A 12 -34.58 -24.38 32.52
CA LEU A 12 -34.27 -23.78 31.23
C LEU A 12 -35.04 -22.51 30.83
N ILE A 13 -34.34 -21.37 30.84
CA ILE A 13 -34.61 -20.25 29.93
C ILE A 13 -33.53 -20.30 28.85
N SER A 14 -33.85 -20.94 27.73
CA SER A 14 -33.09 -20.80 26.48
C SER A 14 -33.96 -20.03 25.50
N SER A 15 -33.95 -18.71 25.61
CA SER A 15 -34.61 -17.81 24.66
C SER A 15 -33.58 -16.86 24.07
N VAL A 16 -33.06 -17.24 22.91
CA VAL A 16 -32.75 -16.38 21.76
C VAL A 16 -32.11 -15.03 22.12
N PHE A 17 -30.81 -15.06 22.42
CA PHE A 17 -29.94 -13.91 22.17
C PHE A 17 -29.37 -14.05 20.75
N SER A 18 -30.23 -13.82 19.75
CA SER A 18 -29.76 -13.50 18.39
C SER A 18 -29.07 -12.14 18.48
N THR A 19 -27.78 -12.17 18.74
CA THR A 19 -26.92 -11.00 18.69
C THR A 19 -26.97 -10.46 17.27
N MET A 20 -27.80 -9.44 17.08
CA MET A 20 -27.70 -8.54 15.95
C MET A 20 -26.40 -7.74 16.10
N PHE A 21 -25.26 -8.38 15.82
CA PHE A 21 -24.16 -7.67 15.21
C PHE A 21 -24.57 -7.47 13.75
N ALA A 22 -25.50 -6.55 13.53
CA ALA A 22 -25.68 -5.96 12.23
C ALA A 22 -24.34 -5.33 11.89
N SER A 23 -23.59 -5.99 11.00
CA SER A 23 -22.52 -5.37 10.27
C SER A 23 -23.14 -4.18 9.56
N GLN A 24 -23.10 -3.00 10.18
CA GLN A 24 -23.38 -1.77 9.45
C GLN A 24 -22.34 -1.77 8.34
N ALA A 25 -22.80 -2.00 7.11
CA ALA A 25 -21.99 -1.72 5.95
C ALA A 25 -21.56 -0.26 6.13
N LEU A 26 -20.27 -0.04 6.38
CA LEU A 26 -19.68 1.29 6.45
C LEU A 26 -20.07 1.98 5.15
N GLN A 27 -21.10 2.83 5.22
CA GLN A 27 -21.55 3.55 4.05
C GLN A 27 -20.42 4.49 3.65
N ALA A 28 -20.10 4.52 2.36
CA ALA A 28 -19.10 5.42 1.84
C ALA A 28 -19.47 6.84 2.28
N GLN A 29 -18.53 7.50 2.94
CA GLN A 29 -18.78 8.82 3.49
C GLN A 29 -18.24 9.87 2.52
N GLU A 30 -19.19 10.52 1.87
CA GLU A 30 -18.94 11.47 0.79
C GLU A 30 -18.36 12.80 1.26
N ARG A 31 -18.45 13.11 2.56
CA ARG A 31 -18.03 14.38 3.15
C ARG A 31 -17.33 14.18 4.49
N CYS A 32 -16.27 14.93 4.74
CA CYS A 32 -15.59 14.95 6.03
C CYS A 32 -15.01 16.35 6.28
N GLY A 33 -15.60 17.05 7.25
CA GLY A 33 -15.42 18.48 7.43
C GLY A 33 -15.71 19.27 6.15
N ASN A 34 -14.78 20.12 5.72
CA ASN A 34 -14.94 20.97 4.55
C ASN A 34 -14.77 20.24 3.20
N PHE A 35 -14.42 18.95 3.20
CA PHE A 35 -14.08 18.23 1.99
C PHE A 35 -15.18 17.29 1.51
N THR A 36 -15.15 17.02 0.20
CA THR A 36 -15.95 15.98 -0.44
C THR A 36 -15.06 14.94 -1.11
N SER A 37 -15.48 13.67 -1.11
CA SER A 37 -14.72 12.58 -1.71
C SER A 37 -15.63 11.42 -2.11
N SER A 38 -16.03 11.39 -3.39
CA SER A 38 -16.80 10.32 -4.01
C SER A 38 -16.30 8.93 -3.67
N GLY A 39 -17.16 8.07 -3.11
CA GLY A 39 -16.89 6.66 -2.84
C GLY A 39 -15.79 6.41 -1.81
N ASN A 40 -15.48 7.38 -0.93
CA ASN A 40 -14.50 7.21 0.13
C ASN A 40 -15.03 6.20 1.17
N PRO A 41 -14.37 5.04 1.36
CA PRO A 41 -14.90 3.99 2.22
C PRO A 41 -14.52 4.19 3.71
N PHE A 42 -13.76 5.22 4.03
CA PHE A 42 -13.38 5.55 5.40
C PHE A 42 -14.46 6.41 6.04
N PRO A 43 -14.72 6.27 7.35
CA PRO A 43 -15.62 7.18 8.06
C PRO A 43 -14.89 8.49 8.38
N CYS A 44 -15.66 9.56 8.54
CA CYS A 44 -15.20 10.78 9.22
C CYS A 44 -15.38 10.63 10.73
N CYS A 45 -14.89 11.61 11.49
CA CYS A 45 -15.12 11.70 12.91
C CYS A 45 -15.74 13.06 13.22
N ASP A 46 -16.89 13.05 13.90
CA ASP A 46 -17.47 14.20 14.58
C ASP A 46 -16.59 14.54 15.79
N ASN A 47 -15.70 15.51 15.62
CA ASN A 47 -14.66 15.83 16.58
C ASN A 47 -15.17 16.74 17.70
N ASN A 48 -16.22 17.51 17.45
CA ASN A 48 -16.85 18.38 18.45
C ASN A 48 -18.09 17.76 19.13
N LYS A 49 -18.53 16.58 18.67
CA LYS A 49 -19.65 15.78 19.18
C LYS A 49 -21.02 16.46 19.06
N ASN A 50 -21.23 17.29 18.05
CA ASN A 50 -22.50 17.97 17.84
C ASN A 50 -23.50 17.18 16.98
N GLY A 51 -23.13 15.96 16.54
CA GLY A 51 -23.94 15.09 15.69
C GLY A 51 -23.76 15.34 14.18
N SER A 52 -22.78 16.16 13.79
CA SER A 52 -22.41 16.49 12.41
C SER A 52 -20.97 16.09 12.15
N GLU A 53 -20.65 15.71 10.91
CA GLU A 53 -19.28 15.38 10.46
C GLU A 53 -18.84 16.34 9.33
N LEU A 54 -19.46 17.52 9.30
CA LEU A 54 -19.35 18.52 8.24
C LEU A 54 -18.67 19.81 8.72
N ASP A 55 -18.29 19.89 9.98
CA ASP A 55 -17.67 21.09 10.53
C ASP A 55 -16.19 21.12 10.18
N SER A 56 -15.59 22.31 10.14
CA SER A 56 -14.16 22.46 9.83
C SER A 56 -13.22 21.76 10.80
N VAL A 57 -13.72 21.36 11.97
CA VAL A 57 -12.98 20.62 12.99
C VAL A 57 -13.09 19.11 12.84
N ASP A 58 -14.00 18.61 12.00
CA ASP A 58 -14.24 17.18 11.78
C ASP A 58 -13.25 16.61 10.77
N GLY A 59 -12.79 15.39 11.03
CA GLY A 59 -11.69 14.86 10.23
C GLY A 59 -11.27 13.44 10.59
N ASN A 60 -10.71 12.72 9.62
CA ASN A 60 -10.09 11.43 9.82
C ASN A 60 -8.87 11.30 8.90
N CYS A 61 -7.72 10.90 9.47
CA CYS A 61 -6.47 10.80 8.72
C CYS A 61 -6.57 9.88 7.50
N THR A 62 -7.19 8.72 7.66
CA THR A 62 -7.35 7.74 6.57
C THR A 62 -8.33 8.22 5.51
N TRP A 63 -9.41 8.91 5.90
CA TRP A 63 -10.34 9.53 4.96
C TRP A 63 -9.62 10.55 4.09
N PHE A 64 -8.88 11.46 4.71
CA PHE A 64 -8.19 12.53 4.00
C PHE A 64 -7.06 12.01 3.10
N ALA A 65 -6.25 11.07 3.59
CA ALA A 65 -5.19 10.46 2.79
C ALA A 65 -5.76 9.69 1.58
N TRP A 66 -6.91 9.01 1.74
CA TRP A 66 -7.59 8.34 0.63
C TRP A 66 -8.09 9.34 -0.42
N LYS A 67 -8.74 10.43 0.02
CA LYS A 67 -9.17 11.52 -0.86
C LYS A 67 -8.00 12.06 -1.66
N MET A 68 -6.90 12.39 -1.00
CA MET A 68 -5.72 12.95 -1.65
C MET A 68 -5.12 11.98 -2.67
N ALA A 69 -5.03 10.68 -2.37
CA ALA A 69 -4.59 9.68 -3.34
C ALA A 69 -5.56 9.57 -4.53
N LYS A 70 -6.89 9.54 -4.29
CA LYS A 70 -7.87 9.49 -5.38
C LYS A 70 -7.76 10.72 -6.28
N ASP A 71 -7.69 11.91 -5.71
CA ASP A 71 -7.67 13.16 -6.47
C ASP A 71 -6.35 13.35 -7.24
N ASN A 72 -5.21 12.97 -6.63
CA ASN A 72 -3.89 13.23 -7.21
C ASN A 72 -3.31 12.07 -8.01
N TRP A 73 -3.71 10.83 -7.73
CA TRP A 73 -3.25 9.64 -8.46
C TRP A 73 -4.32 9.09 -9.40
N GLY A 74 -5.59 9.43 -9.20
CA GLY A 74 -6.71 8.80 -9.91
C GLY A 74 -7.01 7.38 -9.42
N TYR A 75 -6.43 6.98 -8.28
CA TYR A 75 -6.58 5.66 -7.69
C TYR A 75 -6.95 5.77 -6.22
N SER A 76 -7.90 4.94 -5.83
CA SER A 76 -8.32 4.78 -4.45
C SER A 76 -7.37 3.87 -3.70
N LEU A 77 -7.06 4.22 -2.46
CA LEU A 77 -6.32 3.32 -1.57
C LEU A 77 -7.25 2.22 -1.08
N GLU A 78 -6.68 1.06 -0.78
CA GLU A 78 -7.45 -0.07 -0.26
C GLU A 78 -8.02 0.28 1.12
N GLN A 79 -9.29 -0.07 1.36
CA GLN A 79 -9.91 0.17 2.66
C GLN A 79 -9.16 -0.63 3.75
N ARG A 80 -8.77 0.05 4.83
CA ARG A 80 -8.12 -0.57 5.99
C ARG A 80 -8.75 -0.03 7.26
N THR A 81 -8.80 -0.85 8.30
CA THR A 81 -9.42 -0.46 9.57
C THR A 81 -8.56 0.46 10.44
N SER A 82 -7.27 0.63 10.13
CA SER A 82 -6.36 1.50 10.89
C SER A 82 -5.25 2.03 9.99
N ALA A 83 -4.78 3.25 10.28
CA ALA A 83 -3.76 3.96 9.51
C ALA A 83 -2.44 3.18 9.44
N TRP A 84 -1.96 2.61 10.55
CA TRP A 84 -0.73 1.81 10.55
C TRP A 84 -0.83 0.57 9.66
N ARG A 85 -2.03 0.03 9.41
CA ARG A 85 -2.16 -1.17 8.56
C ARG A 85 -1.87 -0.91 7.09
N TRP A 86 -1.73 0.35 6.70
CA TRP A 86 -1.38 0.71 5.34
C TRP A 86 0.03 0.24 4.98
N ASP A 87 0.94 0.03 5.94
CA ASP A 87 2.30 -0.48 5.68
C ASP A 87 2.50 -1.97 6.02
N MET A 88 1.76 -2.52 6.98
CA MET A 88 1.93 -3.92 7.39
C MET A 88 1.51 -4.94 6.33
N ASP A 89 0.53 -4.62 5.49
CA ASP A 89 0.09 -5.48 4.40
C ASP A 89 0.86 -5.20 3.09
N HIS A 90 2.17 -4.97 3.17
CA HIS A 90 3.00 -4.66 2.01
C HIS A 90 2.91 -5.74 0.90
N HIS A 91 2.71 -7.00 1.31
CA HIS A 91 2.48 -8.14 0.42
C HIS A 91 1.15 -8.06 -0.36
N ARG A 92 0.20 -7.19 0.04
CA ARG A 92 -1.06 -6.93 -0.68
C ARG A 92 -0.96 -5.73 -1.62
N ALA A 93 -0.16 -4.70 -1.32
CA ALA A 93 0.14 -3.68 -2.34
C ALA A 93 0.96 -4.27 -3.51
N GLN A 94 1.65 -5.39 -3.24
CA GLN A 94 2.32 -6.24 -4.23
C GLN A 94 1.36 -6.99 -5.18
N ASN A 95 0.03 -6.93 -4.99
CA ASN A 95 -0.93 -7.34 -6.00
C ASN A 95 -1.18 -6.21 -7.01
N ARG A 96 -1.19 -6.60 -8.29
CA ARG A 96 -1.09 -5.81 -9.55
C ARG A 96 -2.06 -4.63 -9.73
N GLU A 97 -2.94 -4.37 -8.77
CA GLU A 97 -4.08 -3.46 -8.88
C GLU A 97 -4.08 -2.31 -7.88
N SER A 98 -3.21 -2.34 -6.85
CA SER A 98 -3.21 -1.35 -5.75
C SER A 98 -2.92 0.09 -6.22
N GLY A 99 -2.08 0.25 -7.25
CA GLY A 99 -1.71 1.56 -7.79
C GLY A 99 -0.63 2.30 -7.00
N TYR A 100 -0.02 1.68 -5.99
CA TYR A 100 1.03 2.28 -5.17
C TYR A 100 2.11 1.26 -4.74
N ILE A 101 3.29 1.77 -4.36
CA ILE A 101 4.38 0.98 -3.77
C ILE A 101 4.90 1.63 -2.49
N PHE A 102 5.70 0.89 -1.72
CA PHE A 102 6.29 1.38 -0.47
C PHE A 102 7.72 1.87 -0.66
N SER A 103 8.06 2.96 0.01
CA SER A 103 9.42 3.45 0.16
C SER A 103 9.69 3.93 1.58
N LYS A 104 10.95 3.95 1.96
CA LYS A 104 11.49 4.56 3.17
C LYS A 104 11.93 6.01 2.95
N ILE A 105 11.77 6.52 1.74
CA ILE A 105 12.20 7.86 1.34
C ILE A 105 10.98 8.71 0.99
N PRO A 106 10.75 9.82 1.71
CA PRO A 106 9.60 10.68 1.44
C PRO A 106 9.74 11.38 0.07
N LYS A 107 8.60 11.58 -0.58
CA LYS A 107 8.49 12.40 -1.81
C LYS A 107 7.22 13.26 -1.76
N PRO A 108 7.22 14.45 -2.39
CA PRO A 108 5.99 15.19 -2.64
C PRO A 108 4.94 14.33 -3.33
N GLY A 109 3.67 14.49 -2.96
CA GLY A 109 2.55 13.74 -3.53
C GLY A 109 2.51 12.26 -3.12
N THR A 110 3.08 11.92 -1.97
CA THR A 110 3.06 10.58 -1.37
C THR A 110 2.29 10.58 -0.05
N VAL A 111 1.84 9.42 0.42
CA VAL A 111 1.25 9.29 1.76
C VAL A 111 2.31 8.83 2.74
N ALA A 112 2.57 9.60 3.79
CA ALA A 112 3.40 9.19 4.92
C ALA A 112 2.58 8.36 5.91
N ILE A 113 3.17 7.27 6.43
CA ILE A 113 2.55 6.36 7.39
C ILE A 113 3.36 6.36 8.68
N GLN A 114 2.67 6.61 9.78
CA GLN A 114 3.17 6.45 11.14
C GLN A 114 2.58 5.17 11.74
N ASP A 115 3.45 4.32 12.26
CA ASP A 115 3.06 3.05 12.86
C ASP A 115 2.36 3.27 14.20
N ARG A 116 1.79 2.18 14.71
CA ARG A 116 1.30 2.13 16.07
C ARG A 116 2.44 2.39 17.06
N SER A 117 2.17 3.23 18.05
CA SER A 117 3.01 3.41 19.23
C SER A 117 2.21 3.24 20.52
N SER A 118 2.89 3.32 21.68
CA SER A 118 2.21 3.35 22.99
C SER A 118 1.26 4.54 23.13
N LYS A 119 1.56 5.65 22.44
CA LYS A 119 0.77 6.89 22.44
C LYS A 119 -0.24 6.97 21.29
N ASN A 120 -0.05 6.18 20.22
CA ASN A 120 -0.93 6.16 19.06
C ASN A 120 -1.30 4.72 18.69
N ARG A 121 -2.44 4.22 19.17
CA ARG A 121 -2.88 2.83 18.95
C ARG A 121 -3.37 2.54 17.52
N TYR A 122 -3.75 3.58 16.77
CA TYR A 122 -4.34 3.47 15.43
C TYR A 122 -3.38 3.83 14.30
N GLY A 123 -2.19 4.34 14.65
CA GLY A 123 -1.25 4.89 13.67
C GLY A 123 -1.74 6.24 13.16
N HIS A 124 -1.04 6.80 12.19
CA HIS A 124 -1.46 8.04 11.53
C HIS A 124 -1.01 8.02 10.08
N VAL A 125 -1.74 8.73 9.22
CA VAL A 125 -1.35 8.94 7.82
C VAL A 125 -1.52 10.40 7.45
N ALA A 126 -0.61 10.89 6.62
CA ALA A 126 -0.61 12.26 6.16
C ALA A 126 -0.19 12.34 4.69
N TRP A 127 -0.69 13.32 3.95
CA TRP A 127 -0.27 13.58 2.58
C TRP A 127 0.96 14.48 2.58
N ILE A 128 2.06 14.09 1.95
CA ILE A 128 3.26 14.93 1.84
C ILE A 128 3.06 15.93 0.71
N ASP A 129 2.97 17.21 1.06
CA ASP A 129 2.97 18.31 0.12
C ASP A 129 4.39 18.58 -0.37
N GLU A 130 5.34 18.73 0.58
CA GLU A 130 6.73 19.07 0.29
C GLU A 130 7.74 18.43 1.26
N VAL A 131 9.01 18.34 0.83
CA VAL A 131 10.10 17.70 1.58
C VAL A 131 11.25 18.69 1.79
N TYR A 132 11.56 19.01 3.05
CA TYR A 132 12.57 20.00 3.44
C TYR A 132 13.63 19.39 4.36
N GLY A 133 14.70 18.82 3.81
CA GLY A 133 15.79 18.31 4.65
C GLY A 133 15.33 17.21 5.61
N ASN A 134 15.18 17.48 6.91
CA ASN A 134 14.64 16.54 7.91
C ASN A 134 13.17 16.81 8.30
N GLN A 135 12.51 17.75 7.63
CA GLN A 135 11.11 18.12 7.84
C GLN A 135 10.27 17.77 6.61
N LEU A 136 8.98 17.55 6.84
CA LEU A 136 7.95 17.33 5.85
C LEU A 136 6.86 18.38 6.05
N LEU A 137 6.46 19.06 4.98
CA LEU A 137 5.20 19.78 4.99
C LEU A 137 4.12 18.77 4.62
N VAL A 138 3.21 18.47 5.55
CA VAL A 138 2.17 17.46 5.36
C VAL A 138 0.78 18.07 5.54
N LYS A 139 -0.17 17.62 4.73
CA LYS A 139 -1.60 17.92 4.87
C LYS A 139 -2.29 16.72 5.49
N GLU A 140 -3.05 16.95 6.55
CA GLU A 140 -3.66 15.87 7.33
C GLU A 140 -4.95 16.30 8.02
N GLN A 141 -5.84 15.33 8.22
CA GLN A 141 -6.94 15.42 9.16
C GLN A 141 -6.72 14.40 10.29
N ASN A 142 -7.41 14.54 11.42
CA ASN A 142 -7.37 13.56 12.49
C ASN A 142 -8.65 13.54 13.30
N CYS A 143 -9.00 12.34 13.79
CA CYS A 143 -10.07 12.19 14.76
C CYS A 143 -9.65 12.71 16.15
N PHE A 144 -10.61 13.22 16.90
CA PHE A 144 -10.45 13.71 18.27
C PHE A 144 -9.47 14.87 18.43
N LYS A 145 -9.25 15.64 17.35
CA LYS A 145 -8.52 16.91 17.38
C LYS A 145 -9.38 17.99 16.75
N GLU A 146 -9.36 19.17 17.33
CA GLU A 146 -10.05 20.34 16.77
C GLU A 146 -9.27 20.93 15.59
N GLU A 147 -7.94 20.82 15.60
CA GLU A 147 -7.08 21.29 14.51
C GLU A 147 -6.96 20.26 13.39
N GLN A 148 -7.62 20.56 12.27
CA GLN A 148 -7.42 19.89 10.99
C GLN A 148 -6.35 20.66 10.21
N ASN A 149 -5.21 20.02 9.91
CA ASN A 149 -4.07 20.66 9.24
C ASN A 149 -4.19 20.49 7.71
N GLU A 150 -5.31 20.96 7.17
CA GLU A 150 -5.69 20.77 5.77
C GLU A 150 -4.81 21.59 4.82
N ASP A 151 -4.37 22.76 5.27
CA ASP A 151 -3.47 23.67 4.55
C ASP A 151 -1.99 23.33 4.77
N GLY A 152 -1.70 22.44 5.72
CA GLY A 152 -0.37 21.89 5.94
C GLY A 152 0.22 22.23 7.32
N ILE A 153 1.02 21.30 7.83
CA ILE A 153 1.82 21.45 9.05
C ILE A 153 3.20 20.82 8.85
N PHE A 154 4.22 21.38 9.48
CA PHE A 154 5.54 20.77 9.51
C PHE A 154 5.60 19.61 10.50
N ARG A 155 6.09 18.46 10.02
CA ARG A 155 6.38 17.28 10.83
C ARG A 155 7.82 16.82 10.59
N PRO A 156 8.54 16.40 11.64
CA PRO A 156 9.81 15.69 11.47
C PRO A 156 9.65 14.44 10.59
N LYS A 157 10.64 14.14 9.74
CA LYS A 157 10.66 12.88 8.98
C LYS A 157 10.61 11.65 9.87
N SER A 158 11.18 11.74 11.07
CA SER A 158 11.20 10.66 12.06
C SER A 158 9.82 10.31 12.63
N ASP A 159 8.80 11.13 12.38
CA ASP A 159 7.43 10.82 12.82
C ASP A 159 6.79 9.70 11.97
N PHE A 160 7.35 9.41 10.80
CA PHE A 160 6.84 8.45 9.83
C PHE A 160 7.86 7.35 9.50
N ASN A 161 7.37 6.14 9.27
CA ASN A 161 8.23 4.96 9.04
C ASN A 161 8.28 4.55 7.58
N THR A 162 7.21 4.80 6.84
CA THR A 162 7.01 4.29 5.46
C THR A 162 6.19 5.30 4.65
N TYR A 163 6.38 5.31 3.34
CA TYR A 163 5.72 6.20 2.39
C TYR A 163 5.07 5.41 1.25
N LEU A 164 3.79 5.67 0.96
CA LEU A 164 3.10 5.17 -0.24
C LEU A 164 3.39 6.07 -1.43
N MET A 165 4.06 5.53 -2.43
CA MET A 165 4.35 6.23 -3.68
C MET A 165 3.31 5.86 -4.73
N GLY A 166 2.80 6.85 -5.46
CA GLY A 166 1.93 6.65 -6.63
C GLY A 166 2.68 6.07 -7.83
N LEU A 167 3.14 4.82 -7.69
CA LEU A 167 3.78 4.01 -8.71
C LEU A 167 3.00 2.71 -8.86
N ARG A 168 2.69 2.34 -10.10
CA ARG A 168 1.93 1.14 -10.42
C ARG A 168 2.75 0.19 -11.26
N ILE A 169 2.77 -1.08 -10.89
CA ILE A 169 3.23 -2.14 -11.77
C ILE A 169 2.12 -2.48 -12.78
N GLU A 170 2.48 -2.53 -14.06
CA GLU A 170 1.57 -2.87 -15.15
C GLU A 170 2.17 -4.00 -15.99
N ASP A 171 1.29 -4.81 -16.60
CA ASP A 171 1.67 -5.89 -17.51
C ASP A 171 2.70 -6.84 -16.90
N PHE A 172 2.67 -7.02 -15.58
CA PHE A 172 3.47 -8.04 -14.94
C PHE A 172 2.89 -9.38 -15.35
N ASP A 173 3.65 -10.18 -16.07
CA ASP A 173 3.23 -11.52 -16.48
C ASP A 173 4.37 -12.53 -16.33
N VAL A 174 4.00 -13.80 -16.14
CA VAL A 174 4.91 -14.94 -16.05
C VAL A 174 4.32 -16.07 -16.87
N SER A 175 5.08 -16.61 -17.81
CA SER A 175 4.60 -17.56 -18.82
C SER A 175 4.01 -18.86 -18.25
N SER A 176 4.34 -19.24 -17.01
CA SER A 176 3.73 -20.38 -16.32
C SER A 176 3.85 -20.29 -14.80
N ARG A 177 2.82 -20.76 -14.09
CA ARG A 177 2.84 -20.99 -12.62
C ARG A 177 3.43 -22.35 -12.22
N GLN A 178 3.44 -23.30 -13.15
CA GLN A 178 3.81 -24.70 -12.94
C GLN A 178 4.86 -25.07 -13.97
N VAL A 179 6.08 -25.32 -13.54
CA VAL A 179 7.25 -25.40 -14.43
C VAL A 179 7.97 -26.72 -14.18
N LYS A 180 8.25 -27.50 -15.22
CA LYS A 180 9.13 -28.68 -15.07
C LYS A 180 10.56 -28.21 -14.83
N VAL A 181 11.32 -28.94 -14.01
CA VAL A 181 12.78 -28.73 -13.91
C VAL A 181 13.41 -28.65 -15.31
N ASN A 182 14.38 -27.74 -15.47
CA ASN A 182 15.08 -27.39 -16.71
C ASN A 182 14.20 -26.78 -17.81
N ARG A 183 12.95 -26.39 -17.52
CA ARG A 183 12.16 -25.54 -18.42
C ARG A 183 12.40 -24.07 -18.10
N THR A 184 12.46 -23.29 -19.17
CA THR A 184 12.61 -21.84 -19.12
C THR A 184 11.25 -21.19 -18.98
N ILE A 185 11.11 -20.28 -18.03
CA ILE A 185 10.02 -19.31 -17.99
C ILE A 185 10.47 -17.99 -18.59
N THR A 186 9.50 -17.22 -19.07
CA THR A 186 9.68 -15.78 -19.32
C THR A 186 8.81 -14.98 -18.35
N SER A 187 9.28 -13.79 -18.04
CA SER A 187 8.51 -12.80 -17.30
C SER A 187 8.73 -11.43 -17.89
N GLU A 188 7.69 -10.60 -17.84
CA GLU A 188 7.74 -9.22 -18.27
C GLU A 188 6.96 -8.33 -17.32
N PHE A 189 7.33 -7.05 -17.27
CA PHE A 189 6.56 -6.01 -16.56
C PHE A 189 6.97 -4.63 -17.06
N ARG A 190 6.20 -3.63 -16.65
CA ARG A 190 6.57 -2.21 -16.71
C ARG A 190 6.01 -1.47 -15.51
N ILE A 191 6.44 -0.24 -15.32
CA ILE A 191 5.93 0.62 -14.25
C ILE A 191 5.34 1.89 -14.83
N ARG A 192 4.32 2.43 -14.16
CA ARG A 192 3.68 3.70 -14.45
C ARG A 192 3.76 4.60 -13.22
N ASN A 193 4.15 5.85 -13.41
CA ASN A 193 3.92 6.90 -12.43
C ASN A 193 2.47 7.34 -12.52
N VAL A 194 1.66 7.12 -11.49
CA VAL A 194 0.24 7.51 -11.50
C VAL A 194 0.01 8.90 -10.91
N THR A 195 1.05 9.52 -10.33
CA THR A 195 0.96 10.90 -9.84
C THR A 195 0.85 11.89 -10.99
N ARG A 196 0.31 13.09 -10.70
CA ARG A 196 0.24 14.19 -11.68
C ARG A 196 1.59 14.89 -11.90
N TRP A 197 2.36 15.10 -10.84
CA TRP A 197 3.52 16.02 -10.88
C TRP A 197 4.78 15.48 -10.19
N THR A 198 4.68 14.38 -9.43
CA THR A 198 5.83 13.85 -8.69
C THR A 198 6.82 13.21 -9.65
N THR A 199 8.10 13.52 -9.48
CA THR A 199 9.17 12.86 -10.23
C THR A 199 9.83 11.78 -9.38
N TYR A 200 9.98 10.58 -9.96
CA TYR A 200 10.72 9.49 -9.35
C TYR A 200 12.00 9.22 -10.15
N ASN A 201 13.14 9.25 -9.47
CA ASN A 201 14.44 9.03 -10.10
C ASN A 201 14.78 7.54 -10.01
N VAL A 202 14.52 6.83 -11.11
CA VAL A 202 14.68 5.38 -11.21
C VAL A 202 16.08 5.06 -11.73
N ALA A 203 16.85 4.31 -10.94
CA ALA A 203 18.19 3.87 -11.33
C ALA A 203 18.15 2.59 -12.15
N GLU A 204 17.25 1.67 -11.80
CA GLU A 204 17.27 0.32 -12.34
C GLU A 204 15.90 -0.35 -12.18
N LEU A 205 15.52 -1.17 -13.17
CA LEU A 205 14.47 -2.18 -13.02
C LEU A 205 15.09 -3.57 -12.96
N ARG A 206 14.54 -4.46 -12.14
CA ARG A 206 15.08 -5.82 -11.94
C ARG A 206 14.01 -6.89 -12.00
N LEU A 207 14.38 -8.08 -12.43
CA LEU A 207 13.62 -9.32 -12.19
C LEU A 207 14.49 -10.33 -11.45
N SER A 208 14.02 -10.75 -10.28
CA SER A 208 14.72 -11.70 -9.42
C SER A 208 13.89 -12.94 -9.13
N ILE A 209 14.57 -14.03 -8.80
CA ILE A 209 13.99 -15.24 -8.24
C ILE A 209 14.26 -15.24 -6.74
N GLN A 210 13.21 -15.43 -5.95
CA GLN A 210 13.27 -15.56 -4.49
C GLN A 210 12.65 -16.88 -4.06
N ASP A 211 12.97 -17.35 -2.86
CA ASP A 211 12.22 -18.44 -2.23
C ASP A 211 10.93 -17.93 -1.55
N ARG A 212 10.19 -18.82 -0.88
CA ARG A 212 8.96 -18.46 -0.15
C ARG A 212 9.18 -17.58 1.08
N ASN A 213 10.42 -17.46 1.55
CA ASN A 213 10.82 -16.65 2.70
C ASN A 213 11.45 -15.33 2.24
N ASP A 214 11.20 -14.91 1.00
CA ASP A 214 11.74 -13.68 0.38
C ASP A 214 13.27 -13.62 0.33
N LYS A 215 13.94 -14.77 0.46
CA LYS A 215 15.39 -14.84 0.28
C LYS A 215 15.71 -14.76 -1.21
N HIS A 216 16.52 -13.77 -1.58
CA HIS A 216 17.05 -13.66 -2.93
C HIS A 216 17.91 -14.89 -3.28
N LEU A 217 17.59 -15.53 -4.41
CA LEU A 217 18.34 -16.68 -4.92
C LEU A 217 19.21 -16.29 -6.12
N SER A 218 18.62 -15.58 -7.09
CA SER A 218 19.34 -15.13 -8.29
C SER A 218 18.58 -14.03 -9.03
N PHE A 219 19.26 -13.34 -9.95
CA PHE A 219 18.60 -12.56 -10.98
C PHE A 219 18.17 -13.46 -12.15
N MET A 220 17.04 -13.13 -12.77
CA MET A 220 16.71 -13.68 -14.09
C MET A 220 17.73 -13.17 -15.12
N LYS A 221 17.76 -13.76 -16.32
CA LYS A 221 18.56 -13.24 -17.44
C LYS A 221 17.69 -12.34 -18.32
N LYS A 222 18.25 -11.31 -18.95
CA LYS A 222 17.49 -10.54 -19.96
C LYS A 222 16.97 -11.46 -21.06
N SER A 223 15.88 -11.09 -21.72
CA SER A 223 15.41 -11.89 -22.86
C SER A 223 16.25 -11.64 -24.12
N SER A 224 16.77 -10.42 -24.30
CA SER A 224 17.60 -9.98 -25.42
C SER A 224 18.99 -10.59 -25.45
N ASP A 225 19.55 -10.88 -24.28
CA ASP A 225 20.91 -11.39 -24.09
C ASP A 225 20.97 -12.27 -22.83
N ASN A 226 22.13 -12.79 -22.46
CA ASN A 226 22.26 -13.67 -21.29
C ASN A 226 22.79 -12.96 -20.03
N SER A 227 22.83 -11.62 -20.01
CA SER A 227 23.21 -10.84 -18.83
C SER A 227 22.10 -10.84 -17.78
N GLU A 228 22.42 -10.44 -16.55
CA GLU A 228 21.43 -10.30 -15.49
C GLU A 228 20.33 -9.32 -15.88
N ALA A 229 19.08 -9.62 -15.50
CA ALA A 229 17.88 -8.82 -15.74
C ALA A 229 17.86 -7.57 -14.86
N LYS A 230 18.86 -6.71 -15.07
CA LYS A 230 19.09 -5.39 -14.49
C LYS A 230 19.05 -4.38 -15.64
N PHE A 231 17.94 -3.68 -15.77
CA PHE A 231 17.68 -2.77 -16.87
C PHE A 231 17.99 -1.34 -16.43
N ARG A 232 18.77 -0.61 -17.22
CA ARG A 232 19.14 0.79 -17.04
C ARG A 232 18.11 1.72 -17.70
N PRO A 233 18.03 3.01 -17.31
CA PRO A 233 17.04 3.97 -17.80
C PRO A 233 16.77 3.96 -19.30
N HIS A 234 17.82 3.99 -20.13
CA HIS A 234 17.67 3.98 -21.58
C HIS A 234 17.05 2.67 -22.12
N GLU A 235 17.24 1.55 -21.43
CA GLU A 235 16.68 0.24 -21.81
C GLU A 235 15.17 0.17 -21.56
N PHE A 236 14.64 1.00 -20.65
CA PHE A 236 13.21 1.06 -20.33
C PHE A 236 12.55 2.39 -20.72
N GLY A 237 13.16 3.13 -21.65
CA GLY A 237 12.52 4.24 -22.37
C GLY A 237 12.81 5.64 -21.83
N PHE A 238 13.77 5.81 -20.92
CA PHE A 238 14.14 7.14 -20.43
C PHE A 238 15.48 7.60 -21.00
N ALA A 239 15.41 8.63 -21.86
CA ALA A 239 16.59 9.29 -22.42
C ALA A 239 17.33 10.15 -21.38
N ASN A 240 16.60 10.71 -20.39
CA ASN A 240 17.13 11.64 -19.39
C ASN A 240 17.38 10.97 -18.04
N GLY A 241 18.33 10.04 -17.98
CA GLY A 241 18.88 9.53 -16.71
C GLY A 241 17.96 8.65 -15.84
N GLY A 242 16.68 8.50 -16.17
CA GLY A 242 15.74 7.68 -15.40
C GLY A 242 14.70 8.46 -14.60
N GLU A 243 14.53 9.75 -14.90
CA GLU A 243 13.46 10.56 -14.35
C GLU A 243 12.10 10.09 -14.89
N MET A 244 11.23 9.67 -13.98
CA MET A 244 9.88 9.24 -14.28
C MET A 244 8.90 10.30 -13.78
N PHE A 245 8.62 11.31 -14.61
CA PHE A 245 7.67 12.40 -14.32
C PHE A 245 6.22 11.91 -14.30
N GLY A 246 5.28 12.68 -13.73
CA GLY A 246 3.87 12.29 -13.60
C GLY A 246 3.27 11.67 -14.87
N ARG A 247 2.45 10.63 -14.70
CA ARG A 247 1.78 9.85 -15.76
C ARG A 247 2.69 9.09 -16.74
N THR A 248 4.01 9.24 -16.66
CA THR A 248 4.94 8.52 -17.53
C THR A 248 4.92 7.02 -17.24
N LYS A 249 5.30 6.24 -18.25
CA LYS A 249 5.30 4.78 -18.22
C LYS A 249 6.56 4.27 -18.89
N THR A 250 7.14 3.21 -18.32
CA THR A 250 8.33 2.59 -18.90
C THR A 250 7.97 1.69 -20.07
N ASN A 251 8.97 1.40 -20.92
CA ASN A 251 8.89 0.28 -21.84
C ASN A 251 8.79 -1.04 -21.05
N ILE A 252 8.27 -2.08 -21.71
CA ILE A 252 8.24 -3.43 -21.15
C ILE A 252 9.66 -3.97 -21.06
N VAL A 253 10.05 -4.42 -19.88
CA VAL A 253 11.29 -5.18 -19.69
C VAL A 253 10.96 -6.67 -19.63
N LYS A 254 11.81 -7.51 -20.24
CA LYS A 254 11.58 -8.95 -20.37
C LYS A 254 12.79 -9.73 -19.88
N ALA A 255 12.54 -10.78 -19.12
CA ALA A 255 13.57 -11.68 -18.61
C ALA A 255 13.15 -13.15 -18.75
N LYS A 256 14.14 -14.05 -18.67
CA LYS A 256 13.98 -15.50 -18.71
C LYS A 256 14.79 -16.18 -17.62
N HIS A 257 14.31 -17.31 -17.12
CA HIS A 257 15.02 -18.12 -16.12
C HIS A 257 14.67 -19.60 -16.26
N SER A 258 15.62 -20.47 -15.94
CA SER A 258 15.44 -21.93 -15.95
C SER A 258 15.79 -22.47 -14.58
N PHE A 259 14.94 -23.32 -14.02
CA PHE A 259 15.13 -23.87 -12.67
C PHE A 259 15.82 -25.23 -12.75
N SER A 260 16.89 -25.44 -11.98
CA SER A 260 17.60 -26.72 -11.88
C SER A 260 17.09 -27.62 -10.77
N GLN A 261 16.24 -27.10 -9.87
CA GLN A 261 15.75 -27.81 -8.70
C GLN A 261 14.24 -27.64 -8.56
N LYS A 262 13.58 -28.65 -7.99
CA LYS A 262 12.16 -28.58 -7.62
C LYS A 262 12.01 -27.66 -6.42
N GLY A 263 10.87 -27.00 -6.32
CA GLY A 263 10.60 -26.11 -5.20
C GLY A 263 9.48 -25.15 -5.47
N ASN A 264 9.30 -24.23 -4.53
CA ASN A 264 8.39 -23.11 -4.70
C ASN A 264 9.19 -21.82 -4.66
N TYR A 265 9.00 -21.02 -5.69
CA TYR A 265 9.76 -19.81 -5.93
C TYR A 265 8.83 -18.63 -6.17
N ARG A 266 9.39 -17.43 -6.12
CA ARG A 266 8.73 -16.18 -6.49
C ARG A 266 9.53 -15.49 -7.59
N VAL A 267 8.84 -15.06 -8.64
CA VAL A 267 9.38 -14.04 -9.56
C VAL A 267 9.02 -12.69 -8.99
N VAL A 268 10.03 -11.85 -8.72
CA VAL A 268 9.87 -10.58 -8.01
C VAL A 268 10.43 -9.44 -8.88
N PRO A 269 9.56 -8.63 -9.50
CA PRO A 269 9.96 -7.36 -10.09
C PRO A 269 10.41 -6.39 -8.99
N GLN A 270 11.53 -5.72 -9.21
CA GLN A 270 12.07 -4.74 -8.28
C GLN A 270 12.40 -3.43 -8.97
N LEU A 271 12.26 -2.34 -8.21
CA LEU A 271 12.66 -0.99 -8.58
C LEU A 271 13.85 -0.59 -7.72
N LYS A 272 14.93 -0.10 -8.34
CA LYS A 272 15.98 0.61 -7.61
C LYS A 272 15.87 2.10 -7.87
N LEU A 273 15.75 2.89 -6.80
CA LEU A 273 15.79 4.35 -6.88
C LEU A 273 17.25 4.86 -6.90
N TRP A 274 17.48 6.09 -7.37
CA TRP A 274 18.81 6.73 -7.34
C TRP A 274 19.41 6.86 -5.94
N SER A 275 18.56 6.90 -4.91
CA SER A 275 18.98 6.85 -3.51
C SER A 275 19.64 5.52 -3.10
N GLY A 276 19.57 4.49 -3.95
CA GLY A 276 20.05 3.15 -3.65
C GLY A 276 18.98 2.22 -3.07
N GLU A 277 17.82 2.75 -2.69
CA GLU A 277 16.71 1.95 -2.17
C GLU A 277 16.21 0.94 -3.22
N ILE A 278 15.99 -0.31 -2.81
CA ILE A 278 15.42 -1.38 -3.62
C ILE A 278 14.03 -1.70 -3.09
N ILE A 279 13.02 -1.61 -3.95
CA ILE A 279 11.62 -1.81 -3.63
C ILE A 279 11.11 -3.02 -4.42
N ASN A 280 10.54 -4.01 -3.72
CA ASN A 280 9.80 -5.10 -4.37
C ASN A 280 8.44 -4.59 -4.82
N LEU A 281 8.14 -4.72 -6.11
CA LEU A 281 6.94 -4.16 -6.74
C LEU A 281 5.75 -5.13 -6.77
N GLY A 282 5.99 -6.39 -6.42
CA GLY A 282 5.04 -7.48 -6.58
C GLY A 282 5.75 -8.83 -6.56
N TYR A 283 4.98 -9.91 -6.57
CA TYR A 283 5.54 -11.22 -6.87
C TYR A 283 4.55 -12.12 -7.61
N TYR A 284 5.08 -13.19 -8.18
CA TYR A 284 4.29 -14.27 -8.75
C TYR A 284 4.84 -15.60 -8.26
N ASP A 285 3.99 -16.39 -7.60
CA ASP A 285 4.37 -17.71 -7.11
C ASP A 285 4.50 -18.71 -8.26
N ILE A 286 5.55 -19.52 -8.21
CA ILE A 286 5.87 -20.57 -9.16
C ILE A 286 6.16 -21.86 -8.41
N ASN A 287 5.55 -22.95 -8.86
CA ASN A 287 5.91 -24.29 -8.43
C ASN A 287 6.74 -24.97 -9.52
N VAL A 288 7.89 -25.51 -9.13
CA VAL A 288 8.77 -26.26 -10.02
C VAL A 288 8.73 -27.74 -9.63
N TYR A 289 8.39 -28.60 -10.59
CA TYR A 289 8.13 -30.03 -10.38
C TYR A 289 8.94 -30.97 -11.28
#